data_AF-A0A917M9X0-F1
#
_entry.id   AF-A0A917M9X0-F1
#
_cell.length_a   1.000
_cell.length_b   1.000
_cell.length_c   1.000
_cell.angle_alpha   90.00
_cell.angle_beta   90.00
_cell.angle_gamma   90.00
#
_symmetry.space_group_name_H-M   'P 1'
#
loop_
_entity.id
_entity.type
_entity.pdbx_description
1 polymer ?
#
loop_
_entity_poly.entity_id
_entity_poly.type
_entity_poly.pdbx_seq_one_letter_code
_entity_poly.pdbx_strand_id
1 'polypeptide(L)'
;MSTFDVTCISIGNYGHALLRGKTYTVFDEKNENYRITGNHGRRVWISKYYFVEGKHQIPILTSWKLDDEINEFELLEVTLTFTDSSKRWCLITTPDKLKNYLMDQVTSPPGINIQHLIIMKTLNQDDIEETLNYLDNQNELFQASKPLE
;
A
#
# COMPACT_ATOMS: atom_id res chain seq x y z
N MET A 1 19.30 6.80 -28.12
CA MET A 1 18.48 7.42 -27.06
C MET A 1 19.35 7.61 -25.84
N SER A 2 19.18 8.74 -25.15
CA SER A 2 19.79 8.96 -23.82
C SER A 2 19.05 8.11 -22.79
N THR A 3 19.80 7.49 -21.88
CA THR A 3 19.21 6.82 -20.71
C THR A 3 18.69 7.87 -19.73
N PHE A 4 17.60 7.56 -19.05
CA PHE A 4 17.07 8.37 -17.95
C PHE A 4 16.60 7.47 -16.82
N ASP A 5 16.36 8.04 -15.65
CA ASP A 5 15.96 7.30 -14.46
C ASP A 5 14.46 7.43 -14.20
N VAL A 6 13.84 6.37 -13.70
CA VAL A 6 12.44 6.33 -13.26
C VAL A 6 12.37 5.68 -11.89
N THR A 7 11.44 6.13 -11.04
CA THR A 7 11.25 5.58 -9.68
C THR A 7 9.97 4.75 -9.63
N CYS A 8 10.06 3.53 -9.10
CA CYS A 8 8.91 2.63 -9.00
C CYS A 8 7.93 3.10 -7.90
N ILE A 9 6.67 3.34 -8.27
CA ILE A 9 5.61 3.76 -7.35
C ILE A 9 4.70 2.61 -6.93
N SER A 10 4.58 1.56 -7.75
CA SER A 10 3.81 0.34 -7.49
C SER A 10 4.49 -0.84 -8.17
N ILE A 11 4.51 -2.02 -7.54
CA ILE A 11 5.17 -3.19 -8.13
C ILE A 11 4.25 -4.00 -9.06
N GLY A 12 2.93 -3.85 -8.95
CA GLY A 12 1.96 -4.66 -9.69
C GLY A 12 2.26 -6.15 -9.59
N ASN A 13 2.18 -6.85 -10.74
CA ASN A 13 2.55 -8.26 -10.86
C ASN A 13 4.07 -8.48 -11.07
N TYR A 14 4.87 -7.42 -11.00
CA TYR A 14 6.30 -7.44 -11.26
C TYR A 14 7.15 -7.46 -9.97
N GLY A 15 6.63 -7.95 -8.84
CA GLY A 15 7.39 -8.03 -7.58
C GLY A 15 8.70 -8.83 -7.65
N HIS A 16 8.83 -9.74 -8.62
CA HIS A 16 10.09 -10.44 -8.91
C HIS A 16 11.14 -9.56 -9.62
N ALA A 17 10.75 -8.40 -10.14
CA ALA A 17 11.58 -7.50 -10.94
C ALA A 17 11.68 -6.10 -10.36
N LEU A 18 10.67 -5.67 -9.63
CA LEU A 18 10.53 -4.35 -9.03
C LEU A 18 10.62 -4.42 -7.52
N LEU A 19 10.87 -3.25 -6.96
CA LEU A 19 10.84 -2.93 -5.54
C LEU A 19 10.36 -1.49 -5.50
N ARG A 20 9.29 -1.24 -4.74
CA ARG A 20 8.70 0.09 -4.62
C ARG A 20 9.73 1.06 -4.03
N GLY A 21 9.71 2.30 -4.52
CA GLY A 21 10.66 3.37 -4.18
C GLY A 21 12.06 3.22 -4.77
N LYS A 22 12.40 2.08 -5.39
CA LYS A 22 13.69 1.93 -6.08
C LYS A 22 13.68 2.67 -7.42
N THR A 23 14.80 3.32 -7.73
CA THR A 23 15.05 3.92 -9.05
C THR A 23 15.67 2.90 -10.00
N TYR A 24 15.21 2.93 -11.26
CA TYR A 24 15.71 2.11 -12.36
C TYR A 24 16.11 3.00 -13.54
N THR A 25 17.21 2.65 -14.19
CA THR A 25 17.61 3.29 -15.45
C THR A 25 16.86 2.67 -16.62
N VAL A 26 16.23 3.52 -17.42
CA VAL A 26 15.54 3.17 -18.66
C VAL A 26 16.54 3.19 -19.81
N PHE A 27 16.63 2.07 -20.53
CA PHE A 27 17.51 1.91 -21.69
C PHE A 27 16.79 2.07 -23.02
N ASP A 28 15.49 1.81 -23.01
CA ASP A 28 14.63 1.86 -24.19
C ASP A 28 13.18 2.11 -23.75
N GLU A 29 12.38 2.69 -24.63
CA GLU A 29 10.96 2.88 -24.40
C GLU A 29 10.18 2.53 -25.66
N LYS A 30 9.07 1.81 -25.48
CA LYS A 30 8.21 1.41 -26.59
C LYS A 30 6.77 1.37 -26.13
N ASN A 31 5.92 2.13 -26.83
CA ASN A 31 4.52 2.31 -26.45
C ASN A 31 4.44 2.76 -24.98
N GLU A 32 3.53 2.14 -24.22
CA GLU A 32 3.33 2.38 -22.79
C GLU A 32 4.29 1.58 -21.89
N ASN A 33 5.49 1.19 -22.38
CA ASN A 33 6.45 0.41 -21.59
C ASN A 33 7.87 1.00 -21.59
N TYR A 34 8.52 0.88 -20.45
CA TYR A 34 9.96 1.09 -20.29
C TYR A 34 10.71 -0.24 -20.31
N ARG A 35 11.91 -0.25 -20.90
CA ARG A 35 12.88 -1.35 -20.77
C ARG A 35 13.90 -1.00 -19.69
N ILE A 36 13.87 -1.75 -18.60
CA ILE A 36 14.78 -1.57 -17.46
C ILE A 36 15.53 -2.87 -17.16
N THR A 37 16.58 -2.80 -16.35
CA THR A 37 17.17 -3.98 -15.69
C THR A 37 16.50 -4.16 -14.34
N GLY A 38 15.72 -5.23 -14.17
CA GLY A 38 15.02 -5.52 -12.92
C GLY A 38 15.97 -6.01 -11.82
N ASN A 39 15.44 -6.16 -10.60
CA ASN A 39 16.20 -6.62 -9.43
C ASN A 39 16.80 -8.02 -9.58
N HIS A 40 16.21 -8.85 -10.44
CA HIS A 40 16.73 -10.16 -10.81
C HIS A 40 17.85 -10.11 -11.88
N GLY A 41 18.35 -8.91 -12.22
CA GLY A 41 19.50 -8.71 -13.10
C GLY A 41 19.23 -8.88 -14.60
N ARG A 42 17.99 -9.12 -15.03
CA ARG A 42 17.63 -9.24 -16.45
C ARG A 42 16.86 -8.01 -16.93
N ARG A 43 16.90 -7.79 -18.25
CA ARG A 43 16.12 -6.74 -18.90
C ARG A 43 14.66 -7.18 -19.04
N VAL A 44 13.72 -6.30 -18.68
CA VAL A 44 12.27 -6.56 -18.72
C VAL A 44 11.52 -5.34 -19.23
N TRP A 45 10.44 -5.56 -19.98
CA TRP A 45 9.52 -4.51 -20.42
C TRP A 45 8.43 -4.39 -19.35
N ILE A 46 8.24 -3.19 -18.80
CA ILE A 46 7.24 -2.94 -17.75
C ILE A 46 6.48 -1.67 -18.10
N SER A 47 5.17 -1.69 -17.84
CA SER A 47 4.29 -0.55 -18.08
C SER A 47 4.79 0.71 -17.38
N LYS A 48 4.73 1.85 -18.09
CA LYS A 48 5.07 3.18 -17.55
C LYS A 48 4.24 3.54 -16.31
N TYR A 49 3.03 2.98 -16.19
CA TYR A 49 2.11 3.19 -15.06
C TYR A 49 2.72 2.87 -13.69
N TYR A 50 3.68 1.96 -13.62
CA TYR A 50 4.33 1.55 -12.37
C TYR A 50 5.44 2.49 -11.90
N PHE A 51 5.69 3.57 -12.64
CA PHE A 51 6.80 4.47 -12.40
C PHE A 51 6.40 5.95 -12.44
N VAL A 52 7.25 6.77 -11.84
CA VAL A 52 7.30 8.21 -12.05
C VAL A 52 8.68 8.57 -12.63
N GLU A 53 8.73 9.47 -13.62
CA GLU A 53 9.99 9.88 -14.25
C GLU A 53 10.88 10.67 -13.29
N GLY A 54 12.17 10.35 -13.25
CA GLY A 54 13.16 10.95 -12.36
C GLY A 54 13.40 10.15 -11.08
N LYS A 55 14.24 10.74 -10.22
CA LYS A 55 14.56 10.21 -8.89
C LYS A 55 13.64 10.85 -7.87
N HIS A 56 12.76 10.06 -7.28
CA HIS A 56 11.80 10.52 -6.30
C HIS A 56 11.98 9.75 -5.00
N GLN A 57 11.75 10.43 -3.87
CA GLN A 57 11.61 9.74 -2.59
C GLN A 57 10.16 9.26 -2.47
N ILE A 58 9.99 7.94 -2.39
CA ILE A 58 8.67 7.33 -2.18
C ILE A 58 8.58 6.91 -0.71
N PRO A 59 7.59 7.40 0.05
CA PRO A 59 7.35 6.92 1.41
C PRO A 59 6.99 5.43 1.37
N ILE A 60 7.78 4.61 2.07
CA ILE A 60 7.58 3.15 2.19
C ILE A 60 7.23 2.86 3.64
N LEU A 61 6.28 1.95 3.89
CA LEU A 61 5.89 1.54 5.23
C LEU A 61 7.11 0.96 5.97
N THR A 62 7.35 1.42 7.20
CA THR A 62 8.48 0.94 8.04
C THR A 62 8.02 0.25 9.31
N SER A 63 6.92 0.71 9.88
CA SER A 63 6.32 0.11 11.07
C SER A 63 4.85 0.51 11.16
N TRP A 64 4.11 -0.26 11.94
CA TRP A 64 2.75 0.06 12.32
C TRP A 64 2.53 -0.30 13.79
N LYS A 65 1.47 0.25 14.39
CA LYS A 65 0.98 -0.13 15.71
C LYS A 65 -0.53 -0.03 15.75
N LEU A 66 -1.14 -0.87 16.57
CA LEU A 66 -2.54 -0.70 16.96
C LEU A 66 -2.62 0.39 18.01
N ASP A 67 -3.59 1.28 17.86
CA ASP A 67 -3.93 2.28 18.86
C ASP A 67 -5.07 1.80 19.78
N ASP A 68 -5.77 0.73 19.36
CA ASP A 68 -6.91 0.12 20.05
C ASP A 68 -6.64 -1.34 20.48
N GLU A 69 -7.33 -1.78 21.52
CA GLU A 69 -7.34 -3.18 21.98
C GLU A 69 -8.20 -4.06 21.06
N ILE A 70 -7.62 -5.13 20.50
CA ILE A 70 -8.24 -5.98 19.46
C ILE A 70 -9.61 -6.54 19.88
N ASN A 71 -9.79 -6.83 21.17
CA ASN A 71 -10.99 -7.48 21.69
C ASN A 71 -12.09 -6.50 22.09
N GLU A 72 -11.80 -5.20 22.13
CA GLU A 72 -12.76 -4.18 22.60
C GLU A 72 -13.50 -3.48 21.45
N PHE A 73 -12.91 -3.47 20.26
CA PHE A 73 -13.45 -2.72 19.12
C PHE A 73 -13.62 -3.59 17.86
N GLU A 74 -14.66 -3.31 17.09
CA GLU A 74 -14.91 -3.99 15.80
C GLU A 74 -14.13 -3.38 14.64
N LEU A 75 -13.81 -2.09 14.73
CA LEU A 75 -12.94 -1.35 13.82
C LEU A 75 -11.78 -0.84 14.66
N LEU A 76 -10.54 -1.20 14.29
CA LEU A 76 -9.34 -0.83 15.03
C LEU A 76 -8.57 0.26 14.30
N GLU A 77 -8.14 1.29 15.02
CA GLU A 77 -7.22 2.29 14.51
C GLU A 77 -5.79 1.78 14.49
N VAL A 78 -5.11 2.02 13.37
CA VAL A 78 -3.70 1.67 13.16
C VAL A 78 -2.92 2.91 12.78
N THR A 79 -1.91 3.25 13.56
CA THR A 79 -0.88 4.20 13.16
C THR A 79 0.17 3.52 12.28
N LEU A 80 0.45 4.09 11.12
CA LEU A 80 1.46 3.71 10.14
C LEU A 80 2.62 4.72 10.16
N THR A 81 3.86 4.25 10.13
CA THR A 81 5.07 5.10 10.03
C THR A 81 5.84 4.78 8.75
N PHE A 82 6.20 5.79 7.98
CA PHE A 82 6.90 5.64 6.70
C PHE A 82 8.38 6.04 6.77
N THR A 83 9.15 5.69 5.73
CA THR A 83 10.60 6.00 5.61
C THR A 83 10.94 7.48 5.65
N ASP A 84 10.00 8.36 5.32
CA ASP A 84 10.16 9.82 5.42
C ASP A 84 9.77 10.35 6.81
N SER A 85 9.56 9.46 7.78
CA SER A 85 9.06 9.75 9.14
C SER A 85 7.62 10.29 9.18
N SER A 86 6.93 10.37 8.05
CA SER A 86 5.51 10.72 8.06
C SER A 86 4.71 9.62 8.76
N LYS A 87 3.67 10.06 9.48
CA LYS A 87 2.72 9.17 10.13
C LYS A 87 1.38 9.28 9.44
N ARG A 88 0.69 8.16 9.35
CA ARG A 88 -0.66 8.06 8.82
C ARG A 88 -1.49 7.15 9.69
N TRP A 89 -2.80 7.21 9.54
CA TRP A 89 -3.71 6.29 10.22
C TRP A 89 -4.74 5.72 9.24
N CYS A 90 -5.20 4.52 9.54
CA CYS A 90 -6.31 3.84 8.87
C CYS A 90 -7.08 2.97 9.86
N LEU A 91 -8.25 2.51 9.45
CA LEU A 91 -9.03 1.52 10.19
C LEU A 91 -8.78 0.13 9.61
N ILE A 92 -8.70 -0.87 10.47
CA ILE A 92 -8.66 -2.28 10.06
C ILE A 92 -9.80 -3.07 10.72
N THR A 93 -10.26 -4.13 10.05
CA THR A 93 -11.27 -5.04 10.59
C THR A 93 -11.20 -6.42 9.92
N THR A 94 -11.98 -7.37 10.43
CA THR A 94 -12.27 -8.65 9.76
C THR A 94 -13.71 -8.69 9.26
N PRO A 95 -14.05 -9.57 8.31
CA PRO A 95 -15.45 -9.78 7.91
C PRO A 95 -16.38 -10.07 9.08
N ASP A 96 -15.95 -10.86 10.07
CA ASP A 96 -16.76 -11.21 11.24
C ASP A 96 -17.00 -10.01 12.16
N LYS A 97 -15.95 -9.22 12.43
CA LYS A 97 -16.06 -7.99 13.23
C LYS A 97 -16.91 -6.93 12.53
N LEU A 98 -16.72 -6.75 11.22
CA LEU A 98 -17.53 -5.84 10.41
C LEU A 98 -19.00 -6.25 10.41
N LYS A 99 -19.30 -7.55 10.34
CA LYS A 99 -20.67 -8.05 10.47
C LYS A 99 -21.28 -7.65 11.81
N ASN A 100 -20.57 -7.85 12.92
CA ASN A 100 -21.06 -7.45 14.25
C ASN A 100 -21.34 -5.94 14.31
N TYR A 101 -20.37 -5.13 13.85
CA TYR A 101 -20.51 -3.67 13.77
C TYR A 101 -21.78 -3.25 12.99
N LEU A 102 -22.07 -3.91 11.87
CA LEU A 102 -23.24 -3.61 11.05
C LEU A 102 -24.57 -4.09 11.66
N MET A 103 -24.56 -5.17 12.45
CA MET A 103 -25.77 -5.70 13.10
C MET A 103 -26.13 -4.94 14.38
N ASP A 104 -25.14 -4.43 15.10
CA ASP A 104 -25.34 -3.68 16.34
C ASP A 104 -25.80 -2.24 16.09
N GLN A 105 -25.58 -1.73 14.88
CA GLN A 105 -26.07 -0.42 14.49
C GLN A 105 -27.46 -0.50 13.85
N VAL A 106 -28.41 0.27 14.39
CA VAL A 106 -29.64 0.61 13.68
C VAL A 106 -29.26 1.61 12.58
N THR A 107 -28.83 1.10 11.42
CA THR A 107 -28.42 1.96 10.30
C THR A 107 -29.66 2.48 9.57
N SER A 108 -29.94 3.77 9.71
CA SER A 108 -30.80 4.53 8.79
C SER A 108 -29.97 5.70 8.23
N PRO A 109 -29.60 5.69 6.93
CA PRO A 109 -29.96 4.72 5.86
C PRO A 109 -29.37 3.31 6.08
N PRO A 110 -29.84 2.28 5.35
CA PRO A 110 -29.42 0.87 5.52
C PRO A 110 -28.03 0.58 4.92
N GLY A 111 -27.09 1.50 5.11
CA GLY A 111 -25.73 1.42 4.59
C GLY A 111 -24.87 2.53 5.16
N ILE A 112 -23.56 2.28 5.17
CA ILE A 112 -22.57 3.20 5.72
C ILE A 112 -21.39 3.33 4.75
N ASN A 113 -20.69 4.45 4.84
CA ASN A 113 -19.42 4.67 4.19
C ASN A 113 -18.36 4.85 5.27
N ILE A 114 -17.42 3.89 5.36
CA ILE A 114 -16.27 3.99 6.27
C ILE A 114 -15.05 4.26 5.41
N GLN A 115 -14.56 5.50 5.44
CA GLN A 115 -13.33 5.84 4.73
C GLN A 115 -12.12 5.20 5.42
N HIS A 116 -11.10 4.86 4.63
CA HIS A 116 -9.81 4.34 5.13
C HIS A 116 -9.94 3.02 5.90
N LEU A 117 -10.99 2.24 5.61
CA LEU A 117 -11.16 0.90 6.16
C LEU A 117 -10.49 -0.14 5.27
N ILE A 118 -9.58 -0.91 5.86
CA ILE A 118 -8.96 -2.10 5.26
C ILE A 118 -9.60 -3.33 5.90
N ILE A 119 -10.11 -4.23 5.08
CA ILE A 119 -10.71 -5.49 5.53
C ILE A 119 -9.70 -6.60 5.28
N MET A 120 -9.34 -7.34 6.32
CA MET A 120 -8.37 -8.43 6.27
C MET A 120 -8.93 -9.72 6.85
N LYS A 121 -8.25 -10.85 6.58
CA LYS A 121 -8.73 -12.18 6.95
C LYS A 121 -8.81 -12.36 8.47
N THR A 122 -7.73 -12.05 9.18
CA THR A 122 -7.68 -12.05 10.65
C THR A 122 -6.88 -10.84 11.14
N LEU A 123 -6.95 -10.57 12.45
CA LEU A 123 -6.18 -9.50 13.11
C LEU A 123 -4.97 -10.05 13.87
N ASN A 124 -4.47 -11.21 13.48
CA ASN A 124 -3.18 -11.66 13.99
C ASN A 124 -2.08 -10.77 13.40
N GLN A 125 -0.94 -10.66 14.09
CA GLN A 125 0.13 -9.75 13.72
C GLN A 125 0.69 -10.03 12.30
N ASP A 126 0.82 -11.30 11.92
CA ASP A 126 1.37 -11.70 10.62
C ASP A 126 0.42 -11.31 9.46
N ASP A 127 -0.89 -11.54 9.62
CA ASP A 127 -1.90 -11.18 8.63
C ASP A 127 -1.99 -9.65 8.45
N ILE A 128 -1.87 -8.88 9.54
CA ILE A 128 -1.84 -7.41 9.49
C ILE A 128 -0.59 -6.96 8.72
N GLU A 129 0.59 -7.44 9.14
CA GLU A 129 1.87 -7.08 8.53
C GLU A 129 1.90 -7.42 7.03
N GLU A 130 1.47 -8.63 6.65
CA GLU A 130 1.44 -9.06 5.26
C GLU A 130 0.49 -8.19 4.43
N THR A 131 -0.71 -7.91 4.94
CA THR A 131 -1.71 -7.09 4.24
C THR A 131 -1.22 -5.66 4.05
N LEU A 132 -0.70 -5.02 5.10
CA LEU A 132 -0.22 -3.63 5.02
C LEU A 132 0.98 -3.51 4.07
N ASN A 133 1.95 -4.42 4.14
CA ASN A 133 3.09 -4.44 3.22
C ASN A 133 2.67 -4.70 1.78
N TYR A 134 1.69 -5.58 1.55
CA TYR A 134 1.15 -5.80 0.23
C TYR A 134 0.55 -4.50 -0.34
N LEU A 135 -0.34 -3.85 0.42
CA LEU A 135 -0.98 -2.60 -0.01
C LEU A 135 0.04 -1.47 -0.21
N ASP A 136 1.07 -1.37 0.63
CA ASP A 136 2.13 -0.39 0.44
C ASP A 136 2.87 -0.63 -0.89
N ASN A 137 3.27 -1.88 -1.16
CA ASN A 137 3.92 -2.25 -2.41
C ASN A 137 3.08 -1.97 -3.66
N GLN A 138 1.76 -1.96 -3.54
CA GLN A 138 0.84 -1.63 -4.64
C GLN A 138 0.52 -0.13 -4.76
N ASN A 139 1.07 0.73 -3.88
CA ASN A 139 0.71 2.15 -3.75
C ASN A 139 -0.73 2.39 -3.25
N GLU A 140 -1.36 1.39 -2.65
CA GLU A 140 -2.75 1.43 -2.21
C GLU A 140 -2.86 1.87 -0.75
N LEU A 141 -1.87 1.55 0.09
CA LEU A 141 -1.89 1.90 1.52
C LEU A 141 -1.94 3.41 1.75
N PHE A 142 -1.24 4.19 0.91
CA PHE A 142 -1.24 5.64 1.02
C PHE A 142 -2.62 6.25 0.71
N GLN A 143 -3.40 5.62 -0.18
CA GLN A 143 -4.77 6.01 -0.51
C GLN A 143 -5.79 5.54 0.53
N ALA A 144 -5.52 4.39 1.15
CA ALA A 144 -6.33 3.79 2.20
C ALA A 144 -6.04 4.35 3.60
N SER A 145 -5.24 5.41 3.72
CA SER A 145 -4.87 6.03 5.00
C SER A 145 -4.88 7.55 4.91
N LYS A 146 -4.95 8.21 6.06
CA LYS A 146 -4.89 9.67 6.21
C LYS A 146 -3.63 10.10 6.97
N PRO A 147 -3.06 11.29 6.69
CA PRO A 147 -2.00 11.84 7.53
C PRO A 147 -2.43 11.91 9.00
N LEU A 148 -1.52 11.54 9.90
CA LEU A 148 -1.62 11.77 11.33
C LEU A 148 -0.79 13.03 11.59
N GLU A 149 -1.46 14.15 11.92
CA GLU A 149 -0.82 15.47 12.10
C GLU A 149 0.29 15.46 13.18
#